data_AF-A0A381XJS3-F1
#
_entry.id   AF-A0A381XJS3-F1
#
_cell.length_a   1.000
_cell.length_b   1.000
_cell.length_c   1.000
_cell.angle_alpha   90.00
_cell.angle_beta   90.00
_cell.angle_gamma   90.00
#
_symmetry.space_group_name_H-M   'P 1'
#
loop_
_entity.id
_entity.type
_entity.pdbx_description
1 polymer ?
#
loop_
_entity_poly.entity_id
_entity_poly.type
_entity_poly.pdbx_seq_one_letter_code
_entity_poly.pdbx_strand_id
1 'polypeptide(L)'
;MSAPPYIMLLKRLHKITASEFVADRHYSAVMPRLTKHFLGCFENDELVGVITFGWGTRPKHTIQALFPELDTKDYYEIGKMCMDDSMPKNSESQLLSLSVKWLKENTN
;
A
#
# COMPACT_ATOMS: atom_id res chain seq x y z
N MET A 1 28.60 -13.17 -4.88
CA MET A 1 28.08 -12.23 -5.90
C MET A 1 26.69 -11.82 -5.45
N SER A 2 26.49 -10.57 -5.05
CA SER A 2 25.15 -10.05 -4.77
C SER A 2 24.36 -9.97 -6.07
N ALA A 3 23.13 -10.47 -6.08
CA ALA A 3 22.21 -10.23 -7.20
C ALA A 3 22.15 -8.70 -7.48
N PRO A 4 22.00 -8.28 -8.74
CA PRO A 4 21.75 -6.87 -9.03
C PRO A 4 20.57 -6.38 -8.18
N PRO A 5 20.60 -5.14 -7.65
CA PRO A 5 19.51 -4.65 -6.82
C PRO A 5 18.23 -4.68 -7.65
N TYR A 6 17.24 -5.45 -7.19
CA TYR A 6 15.95 -5.49 -7.86
C TYR A 6 15.30 -4.12 -7.73
N ILE A 7 15.09 -3.43 -8.85
CA ILE A 7 14.49 -2.10 -8.85
C ILE A 7 12.98 -2.26 -8.96
N MET A 8 12.31 -2.12 -7.82
CA MET A 8 10.86 -2.00 -7.77
C MET A 8 10.42 -0.55 -7.92
N LEU A 9 9.32 -0.35 -8.63
CA LEU A 9 8.69 0.95 -8.83
C LEU A 9 7.27 0.94 -8.27
N LEU A 10 6.97 1.93 -7.43
CA LEU A 10 5.63 2.12 -6.89
C LEU A 10 4.89 3.20 -7.68
N LYS A 11 3.73 2.86 -8.24
CA LYS A 11 2.93 3.77 -9.05
C LYS A 11 1.46 3.66 -8.68
N ARG A 12 0.66 4.67 -9.02
CA ARG A 12 -0.81 4.58 -8.91
C ARG A 12 -1.32 3.42 -9.76
N LEU A 13 -2.24 2.65 -9.19
CA LEU A 13 -2.89 1.52 -9.84
C LEU A 13 -4.38 1.77 -9.93
N HIS A 14 -5.01 1.30 -11.00
CA HIS A 14 -6.46 1.39 -11.12
C HIS A 14 -7.14 0.49 -10.07
N LYS A 15 -8.23 0.98 -9.45
CA LYS A 15 -8.91 0.28 -8.34
C LYS A 15 -9.35 -1.14 -8.68
N ILE A 16 -9.74 -1.39 -9.94
CA ILE A 16 -10.22 -2.71 -10.38
C ILE A 16 -9.05 -3.69 -10.39
N THR A 17 -7.96 -3.35 -11.07
CA THR A 17 -6.74 -4.15 -11.12
C THR A 17 -6.17 -4.41 -9.73
N ALA A 18 -6.18 -3.40 -8.85
CA ALA A 18 -5.76 -3.58 -7.47
C ALA A 18 -6.66 -4.56 -6.69
N SER A 19 -7.98 -4.48 -6.91
CA SER A 19 -8.94 -5.36 -6.24
C SER A 19 -8.83 -6.80 -6.73
N GLU A 20 -8.62 -7.01 -8.03
CA GLU A 20 -8.39 -8.33 -8.64
C GLU A 20 -7.11 -8.96 -8.08
N PHE A 21 -6.00 -8.21 -8.08
CA PHE A 21 -4.73 -8.69 -7.54
C PHE A 21 -4.83 -9.06 -6.05
N VAL A 22 -5.51 -8.23 -5.25
CA VAL A 22 -5.75 -8.49 -3.82
C VAL A 22 -6.66 -9.70 -3.61
N ALA A 23 -7.70 -9.89 -4.43
CA ALA A 23 -8.61 -11.02 -4.29
C ALA A 23 -7.91 -12.36 -4.50
N ASP A 24 -6.95 -12.41 -5.41
CA ASP A 24 -6.22 -13.64 -5.74
C ASP A 24 -5.12 -13.98 -4.73
N ARG A 25 -4.50 -12.97 -4.08
CA ARG A 25 -3.27 -13.15 -3.30
C ARG A 25 -3.39 -12.82 -1.80
N HIS A 26 -4.33 -11.97 -1.41
CA HIS A 26 -4.49 -11.57 -0.02
C HIS A 26 -5.53 -12.47 0.67
N TYR A 27 -5.24 -12.92 1.90
CA TYR A 27 -6.15 -13.76 2.70
C TYR A 27 -7.57 -13.18 2.91
N SER A 28 -7.72 -11.87 2.70
CA SER A 28 -8.99 -11.16 2.75
C SER A 28 -9.20 -10.37 1.46
N ALA A 29 -10.03 -10.93 0.57
CA ALA A 29 -10.33 -10.39 -0.75
C ALA A 29 -11.18 -9.10 -0.76
N VAL A 30 -11.81 -8.75 0.37
CA VAL A 30 -12.70 -7.58 0.44
C VAL A 30 -11.90 -6.30 0.63
N MET A 31 -11.97 -5.39 -0.35
CA MET A 31 -11.38 -4.06 -0.27
C MET A 31 -12.11 -3.15 0.74
N PRO A 32 -11.39 -2.39 1.59
CA PRO A 32 -12.01 -1.40 2.46
C PRO A 32 -12.74 -0.31 1.66
N ARG A 33 -13.94 0.05 2.10
CA ARG A 33 -14.77 1.07 1.40
C ARG A 33 -14.13 2.46 1.40
N LEU A 34 -13.33 2.77 2.41
CA LEU A 34 -12.70 4.08 2.60
C LEU A 34 -11.27 4.14 2.04
N THR A 35 -10.88 3.20 1.18
CA THR A 35 -9.61 3.27 0.45
C THR A 35 -9.57 4.52 -0.43
N LYS A 36 -8.45 5.25 -0.36
CA LYS A 36 -8.19 6.50 -1.09
C LYS A 36 -7.13 6.32 -2.16
N HIS A 37 -6.06 5.61 -1.84
CA HIS A 37 -4.94 5.38 -2.74
C HIS A 37 -4.78 3.90 -3.02
N PHE A 38 -4.66 3.56 -4.29
CA PHE A 38 -4.36 2.22 -4.77
C PHE A 38 -3.00 2.30 -5.47
N LEU A 39 -2.01 1.58 -4.96
CA LEU A 39 -0.65 1.59 -5.49
C LEU A 39 -0.23 0.18 -5.89
N GLY A 40 0.41 0.08 -7.04
CA GLY A 40 0.99 -1.14 -7.57
C GLY A 40 2.52 -1.08 -7.51
N CYS A 41 3.12 -2.14 -7.03
CA CYS A 41 4.56 -2.39 -7.02
C CYS A 41 4.92 -3.17 -8.28
N PHE A 42 5.80 -2.60 -9.08
CA PHE A 42 6.20 -3.18 -10.36
C PHE A 42 7.67 -3.53 -10.38
N GLU A 43 8.00 -4.70 -10.92
CA GLU A 43 9.37 -5.04 -11.26
C GLU A 43 9.41 -5.53 -12.71
N ASN A 44 10.32 -4.98 -13.52
CA ASN A 44 10.36 -5.21 -14.97
C ASN A 44 8.99 -5.04 -15.68
N ASP A 45 8.23 -4.01 -15.26
CA ASP A 45 6.86 -3.70 -15.72
C ASP A 45 5.78 -4.74 -15.37
N GLU A 46 6.12 -5.78 -14.61
CA GLU A 46 5.18 -6.76 -14.06
C GLU A 46 4.64 -6.29 -12.70
N LEU A 47 3.32 -6.39 -12.50
CA LEU A 47 2.70 -6.08 -11.21
C LEU A 47 2.98 -7.22 -10.22
N VAL A 48 3.86 -6.97 -9.26
CA VAL A 48 4.30 -7.96 -8.27
C VAL A 48 3.75 -7.69 -6.87
N GLY A 49 3.14 -6.54 -6.63
CA GLY A 49 2.52 -6.26 -5.33
C GLY A 49 1.51 -5.13 -5.36
N VAL A 50 0.63 -5.10 -4.37
CA VAL A 50 -0.37 -4.04 -4.19
C VAL A 50 -0.34 -3.58 -2.75
N ILE A 51 -0.39 -2.26 -2.57
CA ILE A 51 -0.63 -1.64 -1.27
C ILE A 51 -1.66 -0.52 -1.42
N THR A 52 -2.55 -0.41 -0.43
CA THR A 52 -3.63 0.56 -0.45
C THR A 52 -3.68 1.35 0.84
N PHE A 53 -4.03 2.63 0.73
CA PHE A 53 -4.12 3.56 1.85
C PHE A 53 -5.50 4.20 1.92
N GLY A 54 -6.03 4.35 3.11
CA GLY A 54 -7.34 4.96 3.34
C GLY A 54 -7.58 5.28 4.81
N TRP A 55 -8.84 5.33 5.19
CA TRP A 55 -9.27 5.55 6.56
C TRP A 55 -9.85 4.29 7.18
N GLY A 56 -9.68 4.14 8.50
CA GLY A 56 -10.41 3.17 9.30
C GLY A 56 -11.89 3.52 9.42
N THR A 57 -12.65 2.72 10.17
CA THR A 57 -14.11 2.88 10.30
C THR A 57 -14.54 4.15 11.04
N ARG A 58 -13.75 4.60 12.02
CA ARG A 58 -14.01 5.80 12.84
C ARG A 58 -12.77 6.71 12.87
N PRO A 59 -12.33 7.25 11.72
CA PRO A 59 -10.97 7.73 11.57
C PRO A 59 -10.64 8.90 12.51
N LYS A 60 -11.59 9.82 12.70
CA LYS A 60 -11.41 10.97 13.60
C LYS A 60 -11.25 10.52 15.06
N HIS A 61 -12.04 9.54 15.49
CA HIS A 61 -11.97 9.03 16.84
C HIS A 61 -10.67 8.27 17.09
N THR A 62 -10.22 7.46 16.12
CA THR A 62 -8.97 6.70 16.23
C THR A 62 -7.77 7.63 16.36
N ILE A 63 -7.64 8.62 15.47
CA ILE A 63 -6.46 9.49 15.48
C ILE A 63 -6.42 10.37 16.73
N GLN A 64 -7.56 10.94 17.15
CA GLN A 64 -7.61 11.80 18.34
C GLN A 64 -7.44 11.04 19.66
N ALA A 65 -7.74 9.74 19.69
CA ALA A 65 -7.47 8.90 20.86
C ALA A 65 -5.97 8.68 21.08
N LEU A 66 -5.15 8.71 20.01
CA LEU A 66 -3.71 8.53 20.07
C LEU A 66 -2.96 9.87 20.11
N PHE A 67 -3.44 10.83 19.33
CA PHE A 67 -2.84 12.15 19.13
C PHE A 67 -3.97 13.20 19.09
N PRO A 68 -4.37 13.77 20.24
CA PRO A 68 -5.54 14.65 20.34
C PRO A 68 -5.53 15.87 19.42
N GLU A 69 -4.34 16.31 18.99
CA GLU A 69 -4.16 17.49 18.12
C GLU A 69 -4.24 17.18 16.62
N LEU A 70 -4.27 15.89 16.22
CA LEU A 70 -4.34 15.47 14.82
C LEU A 70 -5.79 15.20 14.38
N ASP A 71 -6.04 15.26 13.07
CA ASP A 71 -7.33 14.98 12.43
C ASP A 71 -7.19 13.94 11.30
N THR A 72 -8.30 13.56 10.67
CA THR A 72 -8.34 12.47 9.67
C THR A 72 -7.49 12.71 8.44
N LYS A 73 -7.15 13.97 8.15
CA LYS A 73 -6.28 14.33 7.02
C LYS A 73 -4.81 14.02 7.31
N ASP A 74 -4.42 13.94 8.57
CA ASP A 74 -3.02 13.85 9.01
C ASP A 74 -2.50 12.42 9.04
N TYR A 75 -3.34 11.44 8.65
CA TYR A 75 -2.95 10.05 8.65
C TYR A 75 -3.67 9.23 7.57
N TYR A 76 -3.01 8.15 7.17
CA TYR A 76 -3.59 7.06 6.39
C TYR A 76 -3.31 5.72 7.08
N GLU A 77 -4.24 4.78 6.93
CA GLU A 77 -4.09 3.39 7.32
C GLU A 77 -3.82 2.52 6.08
N ILE A 78 -2.95 1.52 6.22
CA ILE A 78 -2.81 0.47 5.20
C ILE A 78 -4.08 -0.37 5.24
N GLY A 79 -4.86 -0.33 4.16
CA GLY A 79 -6.08 -1.12 4.04
C GLY A 79 -5.82 -2.56 3.62
N LYS A 80 -4.94 -2.71 2.63
CA LYS A 80 -4.47 -3.99 2.06
C LYS A 80 -3.04 -3.85 1.62
N MET A 81 -2.26 -4.90 1.83
CA MET A 81 -0.92 -5.04 1.31
C MET A 81 -0.69 -6.51 0.98
N CYS A 82 -0.28 -6.82 -0.23
CA CYS A 82 0.13 -8.15 -0.65
C CYS A 82 1.25 -8.05 -1.70
N MET A 83 2.04 -9.10 -1.77
CA MET A 83 3.16 -9.26 -2.69
C MET A 83 3.02 -10.66 -3.31
N ASP A 84 3.49 -10.83 -4.54
CA ASP A 84 3.58 -12.14 -5.16
C ASP A 84 4.61 -13.02 -4.42
N ASP A 85 4.26 -14.29 -4.19
CA ASP A 85 5.11 -15.24 -3.47
C ASP A 85 6.42 -15.54 -4.23
N SER A 86 6.49 -15.23 -5.52
CA SER A 86 7.74 -15.33 -6.30
C SER A 86 8.79 -14.31 -5.88
N MET A 87 8.40 -13.27 -5.16
CA MET A 87 9.28 -12.16 -4.81
C MET A 87 10.31 -12.56 -3.75
N PRO A 88 11.56 -12.10 -3.85
CA PRO A 88 12.59 -12.44 -2.89
C PRO A 88 12.29 -11.85 -1.51
N LYS A 89 12.91 -12.45 -0.48
CA LYS A 89 12.83 -11.96 0.90
C LYS A 89 13.15 -10.46 0.98
N ASN A 90 12.38 -9.74 1.80
CA ASN A 90 12.43 -8.30 2.04
C ASN A 90 11.77 -7.42 0.96
N SER A 91 11.10 -8.01 -0.03
CA SER A 91 10.36 -7.23 -1.04
C SER A 91 9.22 -6.42 -0.40
N GLU A 92 8.53 -6.97 0.59
CA GLU A 92 7.48 -6.25 1.32
C GLU A 92 8.02 -5.06 2.12
N SER A 93 9.18 -5.23 2.77
CA SER A 93 9.86 -4.13 3.47
C SER A 93 10.26 -3.01 2.50
N GLN A 94 10.71 -3.37 1.30
CA GLN A 94 11.01 -2.41 0.24
C GLN A 94 9.73 -1.72 -0.28
N LEU A 95 8.63 -2.45 -0.46
CA LEU A 95 7.32 -1.87 -0.79
C LEU A 95 6.86 -0.85 0.27
N LEU A 96 7.02 -1.15 1.56
CA LEU A 96 6.73 -0.19 2.62
C LEU A 96 7.61 1.07 2.52
N SER A 97 8.92 0.90 2.28
CA SER A 97 9.84 2.03 2.10
C SER A 97 9.45 2.91 0.91
N LEU A 98 9.16 2.29 -0.24
CA LEU A 98 8.66 2.99 -1.42
C LEU A 98 7.33 3.70 -1.16
N SER A 99 6.45 3.10 -0.36
CA SER A 99 5.15 3.68 -0.02
C SER A 99 5.28 4.93 0.85
N VAL A 100 6.18 4.91 1.83
CA VAL A 100 6.48 6.10 2.64
C VAL A 100 7.03 7.22 1.78
N LYS A 101 7.94 6.90 0.83
CA LYS A 101 8.45 7.89 -0.13
C LYS A 101 7.31 8.46 -0.99
N TRP A 102 6.49 7.59 -1.57
CA TRP A 102 5.38 7.99 -2.41
C TRP A 102 4.38 8.89 -1.68
N LEU A 103 4.01 8.54 -0.44
CA LEU A 103 3.09 9.34 0.38
C LEU A 103 3.66 10.75 0.61
N LYS A 104 4.93 10.88 0.98
CA LYS A 104 5.59 12.19 1.18
C LYS A 104 5.58 13.06 -0.08
N GLU A 105 5.68 12.44 -1.25
CA GLU A 105 5.75 13.15 -2.53
C GLU A 105 4.36 13.47 -3.12
N ASN A 106 3.31 12.74 -2.71
CA ASN A 106 2.00 12.77 -3.38
C ASN A 106 0.83 13.09 -2.44
N THR A 107 1.07 13.28 -1.15
CA THR A 107 0.06 13.62 -0.15
C THR A 107 0.53 14.80 0.69
N ASN A 108 -0.43 15.56 1.23
CA ASN A 108 -0.19 16.79 1.98
C ASN A 108 0.00 16.52 3.47
#